data_AF-A0A944MV32-F1
#
_entry.id   AF-A0A944MV32-F1
#
_cell.length_a   1.000
_cell.length_b   1.000
_cell.length_c   1.000
_cell.angle_alpha   90.00
_cell.angle_beta   90.00
_cell.angle_gamma   90.00
#
_symmetry.space_group_name_H-M   'P 1'
#
loop_
_entity.id
_entity.type
_entity.pdbx_description
1 polymer ?
#
loop_
_entity_poly.entity_id
_entity_poly.type
_entity_poly.pdbx_seq_one_letter_code
_entity_poly.pdbx_strand_id
1 'polypeptide(L)'
;MNRPPSVSHGVRRLLLLSGISVLSFYLVAEIIFAETMVEHSSSRLITALGEKGYHDTAVSVLDKLVQNKAVSNAFHRKIPLLRAIERVASVRKSSDWVQRIRAFEEAREELECLLEEQQEHSLLADAAFQLGMVFLDTGRLYQNSVSAKYRDLSKAHEFFILANEVFVGPRTGQTALNAVENEIQDVDKLIRAYRNQRLMTPGDRRALTQLEQSRETLRGRQMQIQLLAAETFSEMAECFKQHSEEWVQSLEQALQRYLAVYEAIPNRSAGLWARLEEGKTLLLLGR
;
A
#
# COMPACT_ATOMS: atom_id res chain seq x y z
N MET A 1 48.43 -8.28 -11.10
CA MET A 1 47.35 -7.36 -11.51
C MET A 1 46.11 -7.71 -10.70
N ASN A 2 45.83 -6.89 -9.68
CA ASN A 2 44.78 -7.11 -8.70
C ASN A 2 43.42 -6.71 -9.27
N ARG A 3 42.46 -7.64 -9.30
CA ARG A 3 41.03 -7.32 -9.53
C ARG A 3 40.44 -6.78 -8.21
N PRO A 4 39.63 -5.71 -8.23
CA PRO A 4 38.97 -5.23 -7.01
C PRO A 4 37.83 -6.20 -6.63
N PRO A 5 37.49 -6.31 -5.34
CA PRO A 5 36.39 -7.16 -4.89
C PRO A 5 35.04 -6.58 -5.33
N SER A 6 34.15 -7.48 -5.78
CA SER A 6 32.76 -7.19 -6.12
C SER A 6 32.02 -6.67 -4.89
N VAL A 7 31.69 -5.39 -4.90
CA VAL A 7 30.79 -4.77 -3.92
C VAL A 7 29.39 -5.37 -4.13
N SER A 8 28.82 -5.99 -3.08
CA SER A 8 27.50 -6.61 -3.15
C SER A 8 26.43 -5.56 -3.46
N HIS A 9 25.66 -5.81 -4.52
CA HIS A 9 24.58 -4.92 -4.97
C HIS A 9 23.48 -4.69 -3.90
N GLY A 10 23.38 -5.56 -2.89
CA GLY A 10 22.42 -5.44 -1.79
C GLY A 10 22.66 -4.25 -0.85
N VAL A 11 23.91 -3.81 -0.66
CA VAL A 11 24.23 -2.72 0.29
C VAL A 11 23.96 -1.33 -0.31
N ARG A 12 23.96 -1.21 -1.65
CA ARG A 12 23.63 0.06 -2.34
C ARG A 12 22.13 0.33 -2.46
N ARG A 13 21.26 -0.70 -2.44
CA ARG A 13 19.80 -0.51 -2.44
C ARG A 13 19.27 -0.05 -1.07
N LEU A 14 19.87 -0.50 0.03
CA LEU A 14 19.43 -0.13 1.39
C LEU A 14 19.59 1.35 1.73
N LEU A 15 20.54 2.06 1.09
CA LEU A 15 20.84 3.46 1.38
C LEU A 15 20.12 4.47 0.45
N LEU A 16 19.44 4.00 -0.60
CA LEU A 16 18.72 4.87 -1.54
C LEU A 16 17.18 4.76 -1.43
N LEU A 17 16.67 3.79 -0.65
CA LEU A 17 15.24 3.58 -0.38
C LEU A 17 14.75 4.24 0.92
N SER A 18 15.62 4.93 1.68
CA SER A 18 15.21 5.69 2.87
C SER A 18 14.49 7.03 2.56
N GLY A 19 14.38 7.37 1.27
CA GLY A 19 13.84 8.64 0.77
C GLY A 19 12.37 8.63 0.34
N ILE A 20 11.65 7.50 0.45
CA ILE A 20 10.19 7.48 0.30
C ILE A 20 9.59 7.37 1.69
N SER A 21 9.74 8.45 2.46
CA SER A 21 8.87 8.69 3.61
C SER A 21 7.49 8.99 3.03
N VAL A 22 6.64 7.96 2.96
CA VAL A 22 5.25 8.14 2.56
C VAL A 22 4.57 8.93 3.67
N LEU A 23 4.52 10.25 3.48
CA LEU A 23 3.48 11.11 4.00
C LEU A 23 2.15 10.53 3.54
N SER A 24 1.57 9.69 4.40
CA SER A 24 0.19 9.24 4.28
C SER A 24 -0.71 10.44 4.58
N PHE A 25 -0.93 11.31 3.60
CA PHE A 25 -2.01 12.29 3.68
C PHE A 25 -3.34 11.54 3.55
N TYR A 26 -3.87 11.09 4.69
CA TYR A 26 -5.28 10.75 4.81
C TYR A 26 -6.07 12.06 4.69
N LEU A 27 -6.58 12.34 3.50
CA LEU A 27 -7.63 13.33 3.31
C LEU A 27 -8.91 12.53 3.10
N VAL A 28 -9.59 12.24 4.22
CA VAL A 28 -10.92 11.64 4.25
C VAL A 28 -11.83 12.57 3.47
N ALA A 29 -12.44 12.06 2.40
CA ALA A 29 -13.61 12.70 1.80
C ALA A 29 -14.73 12.59 2.84
N GLU A 30 -14.98 13.67 3.59
CA GLU A 30 -16.09 13.76 4.54
C GLU A 30 -17.42 13.72 3.78
N ILE A 31 -17.99 12.52 3.67
CA ILE A 31 -19.44 12.40 3.77
C ILE A 31 -19.74 12.68 5.24
N ILE A 32 -20.46 13.78 5.49
CA ILE A 32 -20.80 14.28 6.84
C ILE A 32 -21.69 13.24 7.55
N PHE A 33 -21.08 12.22 8.15
CA PHE A 33 -21.51 11.71 9.43
C PHE A 33 -20.73 12.51 10.45
N ALA A 34 -21.43 13.17 11.38
CA ALA A 34 -20.78 13.92 12.44
C ALA A 34 -19.94 12.94 13.28
N GLU A 35 -18.64 12.81 12.97
CA GLU A 35 -17.69 12.22 13.90
C GLU A 35 -17.84 13.00 15.21
N THR A 36 -18.11 12.26 16.28
CA THR A 36 -18.16 12.85 17.61
C THR A 36 -16.83 13.53 17.89
N MET A 37 -16.83 14.58 18.71
CA MET A 37 -15.59 15.27 19.11
C MET A 37 -14.55 14.28 19.67
N VAL A 38 -15.00 13.17 20.27
CA VAL A 38 -14.18 12.06 20.75
C VAL A 38 -13.49 11.32 19.60
N GLU A 39 -14.21 10.96 18.54
CA GLU A 39 -13.67 10.25 17.38
C GLU A 39 -12.67 11.11 16.62
N HIS A 40 -13.02 12.35 16.29
CA HIS A 40 -12.12 13.26 15.60
C HIS A 40 -10.83 13.52 16.41
N SER A 41 -10.95 13.69 17.73
CA SER A 41 -9.78 13.84 18.60
C SER A 41 -8.95 12.56 18.68
N SER A 42 -9.61 11.39 18.67
CA SER A 42 -8.94 10.09 18.68
C SER A 42 -8.18 9.84 17.39
N SER A 43 -8.79 10.06 16.23
CA SER A 43 -8.14 10.00 14.91
C SER A 43 -6.88 10.86 14.88
N ARG A 44 -7.01 12.13 15.29
CA ARG A 44 -5.87 13.06 15.33
C ARG A 44 -4.76 12.60 16.27
N LEU A 45 -5.12 12.05 17.44
CA LEU A 45 -4.14 11.51 18.38
C LEU A 45 -3.42 10.31 17.78
N ILE A 46 -4.14 9.35 17.19
CA ILE A 46 -3.55 8.16 16.55
C ILE A 46 -2.59 8.59 15.45
N THR A 47 -3.01 9.50 14.55
CA THR A 47 -2.13 10.05 13.50
C THR A 47 -0.89 10.70 14.09
N ALA A 48 -1.04 11.55 15.11
CA ALA A 48 0.10 12.23 15.74
C ALA A 48 1.07 11.25 16.42
N LEU A 49 0.55 10.19 17.05
CA LEU A 49 1.38 9.13 17.64
C LEU A 49 2.15 8.38 16.55
N GLY A 50 1.49 8.00 15.45
CA GLY A 50 2.13 7.34 14.32
C GLY A 50 3.23 8.19 13.68
N GLU A 51 2.96 9.48 13.43
CA GLU A 51 3.94 10.43 12.89
C GLU A 51 5.19 10.61 13.78
N LYS A 52 5.01 10.49 15.10
CA LYS A 52 6.11 10.57 16.08
C LYS A 52 6.79 9.22 16.33
N GLY A 53 6.32 8.15 15.70
CA GLY A 53 6.85 6.79 15.88
C GLY A 53 6.39 6.10 17.16
N TYR A 54 5.40 6.63 17.87
CA TYR A 54 4.80 6.02 19.06
C TYR A 54 3.74 4.97 18.71
N HIS A 55 4.10 4.05 17.81
CA HIS A 55 3.19 3.06 17.23
C HIS A 55 2.58 2.12 18.28
N ASP A 56 3.37 1.62 19.24
CA ASP A 56 2.86 0.76 20.31
C ASP A 56 1.84 1.49 21.20
N THR A 57 2.03 2.81 21.39
CA THR A 57 1.08 3.64 22.12
C THR A 57 -0.20 3.83 21.31
N ALA A 58 -0.09 4.03 20.00
CA ALA A 58 -1.24 4.12 19.10
C ALA A 58 -2.08 2.83 19.13
N VAL A 59 -1.44 1.66 19.08
CA VAL A 59 -2.10 0.35 19.23
C VAL A 59 -2.81 0.26 20.59
N SER A 60 -2.14 0.64 21.69
CA SER A 60 -2.76 0.62 23.03
C SER A 60 -3.97 1.56 23.14
N VAL A 61 -3.93 2.73 22.49
CA VAL A 61 -5.06 3.65 22.42
C VAL A 61 -6.21 3.04 21.63
N LEU A 62 -5.93 2.43 20.47
CA LEU A 62 -6.93 1.75 19.64
C LEU A 62 -7.62 0.62 20.40
N ASP A 63 -6.87 -0.22 21.14
CA ASP A 63 -7.44 -1.31 21.94
C ASP A 63 -8.39 -0.80 23.04
N LYS A 64 -8.08 0.35 23.65
CA LYS A 64 -9.00 1.02 24.60
C LYS A 64 -10.25 1.57 23.92
N LEU A 65 -10.11 2.10 22.70
CA LEU A 65 -11.23 2.66 21.93
C LEU A 65 -12.22 1.58 21.48
N VAL A 66 -11.75 0.36 21.16
CA VAL A 66 -12.65 -0.78 20.84
C VAL A 66 -13.63 -1.07 21.98
N GLN A 67 -13.16 -0.93 23.23
CA GLN A 67 -13.99 -1.21 24.42
C GLN A 67 -14.90 -0.04 24.81
N ASN A 68 -14.72 1.12 24.19
CA ASN A 68 -15.45 2.33 24.55
C ASN A 68 -16.80 2.40 23.83
N LYS A 69 -17.89 2.29 24.61
CA LYS A 69 -19.27 2.36 24.11
C LYS A 69 -19.69 3.73 23.55
N ALA A 70 -18.93 4.79 23.84
CA ALA A 70 -19.20 6.13 23.32
C ALA A 70 -18.71 6.34 21.88
N VAL A 71 -17.92 5.39 21.35
CA VAL A 71 -17.42 5.41 19.98
C VAL A 71 -18.46 4.76 19.07
N SER A 72 -18.71 5.35 17.90
CA SER A 72 -19.71 4.86 16.96
C SER A 72 -19.31 3.52 16.34
N ASN A 73 -20.32 2.77 15.89
CA ASN A 73 -20.10 1.55 15.12
C ASN A 73 -19.29 1.80 13.85
N ALA A 74 -19.46 2.95 13.20
CA ALA A 74 -18.71 3.33 12.00
C ALA A 74 -17.21 3.49 12.32
N PHE A 75 -16.87 4.11 13.44
CA PHE A 75 -15.48 4.22 13.87
C PHE A 75 -14.91 2.89 14.35
N HIS A 76 -15.69 2.08 15.09
CA HIS A 76 -15.28 0.73 15.50
C HIS A 76 -14.85 -0.14 14.31
N ARG A 77 -15.54 -0.04 13.17
CA ARG A 77 -15.18 -0.75 11.93
C ARG A 77 -13.82 -0.33 11.38
N LYS A 78 -13.37 0.92 11.60
CA LYS A 78 -12.06 1.42 11.17
C LYS A 78 -10.91 0.96 12.08
N ILE A 79 -11.19 0.62 13.34
CA ILE A 79 -10.14 0.32 14.33
C ILE A 79 -9.23 -0.83 13.90
N PRO A 80 -9.72 -1.99 13.41
CA PRO A 80 -8.82 -3.08 13.01
C PRO A 80 -7.85 -2.68 11.90
N LEU A 81 -8.30 -1.87 10.94
CA LEU A 81 -7.43 -1.33 9.88
C LEU A 81 -6.32 -0.45 10.48
N LEU A 82 -6.70 0.53 11.31
CA LEU A 82 -5.74 1.43 11.94
C LEU A 82 -4.75 0.68 12.82
N ARG A 83 -5.22 -0.34 13.55
CA ARG A 83 -4.39 -1.15 14.43
C ARG A 83 -3.41 -2.00 13.65
N ALA A 84 -3.83 -2.64 12.55
CA ALA A 84 -2.95 -3.39 11.66
C ALA A 84 -1.83 -2.49 11.10
N ILE A 85 -2.15 -1.27 10.66
CA ILE A 85 -1.17 -0.29 10.15
C ILE A 85 -0.13 0.05 11.21
N GLU A 86 -0.59 0.43 12.41
CA GLU A 86 0.31 0.82 13.50
C GLU A 86 1.16 -0.38 14.00
N ARG A 87 0.59 -1.59 14.03
CA ARG A 87 1.31 -2.82 14.40
C ARG A 87 2.45 -3.13 13.43
N VAL A 88 2.21 -3.02 12.11
CA VAL A 88 3.24 -3.20 11.09
C VAL A 88 4.31 -2.11 11.21
N ALA A 89 3.89 -0.87 11.43
CA ALA A 89 4.80 0.25 11.56
C ALA A 89 5.73 0.14 12.78
N SER A 90 5.24 -0.37 13.92
CA SER A 90 6.02 -0.50 15.15
C SER A 90 7.22 -1.44 15.00
N VAL A 91 7.09 -2.48 14.18
CA VAL A 91 8.14 -3.49 13.99
C VAL A 91 9.03 -3.27 12.77
N ARG A 92 8.67 -2.34 11.86
CA ARG A 92 9.37 -2.19 10.56
C ARG A 92 10.87 -1.93 10.70
N LYS A 93 11.28 -1.21 11.75
CA LYS A 93 12.68 -0.91 12.07
C LYS A 93 13.32 -1.86 13.10
N SER A 94 12.56 -2.82 13.62
CA SER A 94 13.08 -3.80 14.57
C SER A 94 14.08 -4.74 13.88
N SER A 95 15.14 -5.11 14.60
CA SER A 95 16.07 -6.17 14.17
C SER A 95 15.57 -7.57 14.53
N ASP A 96 14.53 -7.67 15.37
CA ASP A 96 13.98 -8.95 15.81
C ASP A 96 13.06 -9.53 14.73
N TRP A 97 13.52 -10.60 14.08
CA TRP A 97 12.77 -11.32 13.07
C TRP A 97 11.46 -11.91 13.62
N VAL A 98 11.50 -12.47 14.84
CA VAL A 98 10.34 -13.13 15.46
C VAL A 98 9.26 -12.09 15.79
N GLN A 99 9.68 -10.93 16.29
CA GLN A 99 8.76 -9.82 16.54
C GLN A 99 8.12 -9.33 15.23
N ARG A 100 8.92 -9.17 14.17
CA ARG A 100 8.43 -8.71 12.85
C ARG A 100 7.42 -9.67 12.23
N ILE A 101 7.74 -10.95 12.17
CA ILE A 101 6.85 -11.93 11.54
C ILE A 101 5.54 -12.06 12.32
N ARG A 102 5.57 -12.01 13.66
CA ARG A 102 4.37 -12.07 14.49
C ARG A 102 3.46 -10.86 14.21
N ALA A 103 4.02 -9.66 14.20
CA ALA A 103 3.26 -8.45 13.93
C ALA A 103 2.66 -8.45 12.51
N PHE A 104 3.37 -8.99 11.52
CA PHE A 104 2.84 -9.13 10.16
C PHE A 104 1.72 -10.17 10.08
N GLU A 105 1.85 -11.30 10.78
CA GLU A 105 0.81 -12.33 10.86
C GLU A 105 -0.47 -11.79 11.52
N GLU A 106 -0.35 -11.15 12.69
CA GLU A 106 -1.47 -10.55 13.40
C GLU A 106 -2.14 -9.44 12.59
N ALA A 107 -1.36 -8.64 11.85
CA ALA A 107 -1.91 -7.63 10.94
C ALA A 107 -2.63 -8.28 9.74
N ARG A 108 -2.06 -9.37 9.18
CA ARG A 108 -2.68 -10.11 8.08
C ARG A 108 -4.04 -10.65 8.48
N GLU A 109 -4.11 -11.37 9.60
CA GLU A 109 -5.36 -11.97 10.11
C GLU A 109 -6.46 -10.90 10.31
N GLU A 110 -6.12 -9.76 10.92
CA GLU A 110 -7.10 -8.68 11.11
C GLU A 110 -7.60 -8.08 9.79
N LEU A 111 -6.71 -7.90 8.81
CA LEU A 111 -7.07 -7.36 7.49
C LEU A 111 -7.87 -8.37 6.65
N GLU A 112 -7.55 -9.65 6.74
CA GLU A 112 -8.31 -10.72 6.08
C GLU A 112 -9.73 -10.80 6.64
N CYS A 113 -9.89 -10.74 7.97
CA CYS A 113 -11.23 -10.67 8.59
C CYS A 113 -12.01 -9.44 8.13
N LEU A 114 -11.38 -8.26 8.04
CA LEU A 114 -12.05 -7.06 7.53
C LEU A 114 -12.57 -7.22 6.10
N LEU A 115 -11.84 -7.94 5.25
CA LEU A 115 -12.21 -8.16 3.85
C LEU A 115 -13.35 -9.19 3.67
N GLU A 116 -13.61 -10.02 4.67
CA GLU A 116 -14.72 -10.98 4.68
C GLU A 116 -16.04 -10.34 5.17
N GLU A 117 -15.96 -9.22 5.88
CA GLU A 117 -17.13 -8.52 6.44
C GLU A 117 -17.83 -7.60 5.42
N GLN A 118 -19.15 -7.41 5.58
CA GLN A 118 -19.87 -6.39 4.83
C GLN A 118 -19.54 -4.99 5.36
N GLN A 119 -18.57 -4.35 4.73
CA GLN A 119 -18.06 -3.03 5.09
C GLN A 119 -18.23 -2.00 3.96
N GLU A 120 -17.97 -0.73 4.28
CA GLU A 120 -17.92 0.35 3.30
C GLU A 120 -16.80 0.10 2.28
N HIS A 121 -17.06 0.39 1.00
CA HIS A 121 -16.12 0.10 -0.09
C HIS A 121 -14.74 0.76 0.10
N SER A 122 -14.69 1.97 0.67
CA SER A 122 -13.44 2.69 0.95
C SER A 122 -12.60 2.01 2.03
N LEU A 123 -13.25 1.51 3.09
CA LEU A 123 -12.57 0.75 4.14
C LEU A 123 -11.99 -0.56 3.60
N LEU A 124 -12.75 -1.25 2.73
CA LEU A 124 -12.29 -2.47 2.07
C LEU A 124 -11.13 -2.19 1.10
N ALA A 125 -11.15 -1.05 0.39
CA ALA A 125 -10.05 -0.61 -0.46
C ALA A 125 -8.76 -0.40 0.34
N ASP A 126 -8.88 0.27 1.49
CA ASP A 126 -7.78 0.47 2.43
C ASP A 126 -7.25 -0.84 2.99
N ALA A 127 -8.15 -1.74 3.44
CA ALA A 127 -7.77 -3.04 3.96
C ALA A 127 -7.04 -3.90 2.92
N ALA A 128 -7.55 -3.97 1.69
CA ALA A 128 -6.91 -4.70 0.60
C ALA A 128 -5.53 -4.10 0.28
N PHE A 129 -5.41 -2.78 0.21
CA PHE A 129 -4.12 -2.13 -0.01
C PHE A 129 -3.11 -2.48 1.08
N GLN A 130 -3.50 -2.36 2.36
CA GLN A 130 -2.61 -2.67 3.48
C GLN A 130 -2.26 -4.16 3.54
N LEU A 131 -3.19 -5.05 3.18
CA LEU A 131 -2.93 -6.49 3.11
C LEU A 131 -1.87 -6.81 2.04
N GLY A 132 -1.97 -6.19 0.85
CA GLY A 132 -0.94 -6.30 -0.18
C GLY A 132 0.43 -5.82 0.31
N MET A 133 0.46 -4.71 1.06
CA MET A 133 1.69 -4.20 1.68
C MET A 133 2.27 -5.17 2.72
N VAL A 134 1.43 -5.78 3.57
CA VAL A 134 1.86 -6.79 4.55
C VAL A 134 2.47 -8.00 3.86
N PHE A 135 1.85 -8.49 2.79
CA PHE A 135 2.40 -9.60 2.00
C PHE A 135 3.74 -9.23 1.36
N LEU A 136 3.83 -8.05 0.74
CA LEU A 136 5.08 -7.57 0.14
C LEU A 136 6.20 -7.44 1.19
N ASP A 137 5.94 -6.80 2.33
CA ASP A 137 6.90 -6.64 3.42
C ASP A 137 7.29 -7.99 4.05
N THR A 138 6.38 -8.97 4.08
CA THR A 138 6.66 -10.34 4.54
C THR A 138 7.55 -11.09 3.55
N GLY A 139 7.29 -10.96 2.25
CA GLY A 139 8.15 -11.52 1.20
C GLY A 139 9.58 -10.97 1.31
N ARG A 140 9.71 -9.64 1.45
CA ARG A 140 10.99 -8.96 1.70
C ARG A 140 11.68 -9.44 2.97
N LEU A 141 10.94 -9.72 4.03
CA LEU A 141 11.49 -10.22 5.30
C LEU A 141 12.14 -11.60 5.12
N TYR A 142 11.49 -12.51 4.41
CA TYR A 142 12.03 -13.84 4.10
C TYR A 142 13.22 -13.77 3.12
N GLN A 143 13.13 -12.91 2.10
CA GLN A 143 14.16 -12.77 1.07
C GLN A 143 15.46 -12.15 1.62
N ASN A 144 15.34 -11.10 2.43
CA ASN A 144 16.44 -10.25 2.88
C ASN A 144 16.96 -10.59 4.29
N SER A 145 16.52 -11.71 4.87
CA SER A 145 17.06 -12.15 6.16
C SER A 145 18.57 -12.41 6.07
N VAL A 146 19.33 -11.74 6.94
CA VAL A 146 20.78 -11.97 7.10
C VAL A 146 21.06 -13.36 7.69
N SER A 147 20.16 -13.86 8.54
CA SER A 147 20.27 -15.19 9.12
C SER A 147 19.81 -16.24 8.12
N ALA A 148 20.71 -17.17 7.78
CA ALA A 148 20.40 -18.32 6.93
C ALA A 148 19.28 -19.20 7.50
N LYS A 149 19.04 -19.15 8.81
CA LYS A 149 17.93 -19.87 9.47
C LYS A 149 16.55 -19.38 9.00
N TYR A 150 16.42 -18.07 8.74
CA TYR A 150 15.15 -17.44 8.42
C TYR A 150 15.01 -17.06 6.94
N ARG A 151 16.12 -17.12 6.19
CA ARG A 151 16.10 -16.82 4.76
C ARG A 151 15.45 -17.99 4.01
N ASP A 152 14.34 -17.71 3.34
CA ASP A 152 13.56 -18.71 2.62
C ASP A 152 12.98 -18.08 1.34
N LEU A 153 13.61 -18.35 0.19
CA LEU A 153 13.19 -17.78 -1.09
C LEU A 153 11.88 -18.37 -1.60
N SER A 154 11.53 -19.61 -1.20
CA SER A 154 10.26 -20.24 -1.57
C SER A 154 9.11 -19.52 -0.89
N LYS A 155 9.22 -19.29 0.42
CA LYS A 155 8.23 -18.48 1.16
C LYS A 155 8.17 -17.05 0.68
N ALA A 156 9.31 -16.43 0.40
CA ALA A 156 9.33 -15.07 -0.15
C ALA A 156 8.53 -15.00 -1.45
N HIS A 157 8.74 -15.96 -2.36
CA HIS A 157 8.00 -16.07 -3.61
C HIS A 157 6.48 -16.24 -3.40
N GLU A 158 6.06 -17.13 -2.49
CA GLU A 158 4.64 -17.30 -2.14
C GLU A 158 4.01 -15.97 -1.69
N PHE A 159 4.70 -15.22 -0.82
CA PHE A 159 4.21 -13.92 -0.35
C PHE A 159 4.17 -12.85 -1.45
N PHE A 160 5.11 -12.87 -2.40
CA PHE A 160 5.03 -11.98 -3.55
C PHE A 160 3.85 -12.31 -4.47
N ILE A 161 3.53 -13.60 -4.67
CA ILE A 161 2.31 -13.99 -5.40
C ILE A 161 1.07 -13.42 -4.69
N LEU A 162 0.95 -13.64 -3.38
CA LEU A 162 -0.18 -13.15 -2.58
C LEU A 162 -0.29 -11.62 -2.60
N ALA A 163 0.83 -10.90 -2.54
CA ALA A 163 0.84 -9.44 -2.66
C ALA A 163 0.28 -9.00 -4.01
N ASN A 164 0.76 -9.59 -5.10
CA ASN A 164 0.27 -9.26 -6.44
C ASN A 164 -1.21 -9.63 -6.62
N GLU A 165 -1.67 -10.75 -6.07
CA GLU A 165 -3.08 -11.15 -6.08
C GLU A 165 -3.99 -10.14 -5.40
N VAL A 166 -3.58 -9.63 -4.25
CA VAL A 166 -4.35 -8.61 -3.50
C VAL A 166 -4.30 -7.24 -4.19
N PHE A 167 -3.17 -6.86 -4.78
CA PHE A 167 -3.06 -5.59 -5.49
C PHE A 167 -3.88 -5.58 -6.78
N VAL A 168 -3.70 -6.57 -7.65
CA VAL A 168 -4.14 -6.53 -9.06
C VAL A 168 -4.58 -7.89 -9.65
N GLY A 169 -4.49 -8.99 -8.91
CA GLY A 169 -4.69 -10.34 -9.47
C GLY A 169 -6.15 -10.80 -9.57
N PRO A 170 -6.38 -12.02 -10.08
CA PRO A 170 -7.72 -12.58 -10.32
C PRO A 170 -8.34 -13.17 -9.04
N ARG A 171 -8.29 -12.43 -7.93
CA ARG A 171 -8.84 -12.89 -6.65
C ARG A 171 -10.37 -12.81 -6.67
N THR A 172 -11.04 -13.82 -6.09
CA THR A 172 -12.45 -13.73 -5.74
C THR A 172 -12.61 -12.68 -4.62
N GLY A 173 -13.07 -11.48 -4.97
CA GLY A 173 -13.26 -10.39 -4.02
C GLY A 173 -12.77 -9.04 -4.57
N GLN A 174 -12.69 -8.05 -3.69
CA GLN A 174 -12.27 -6.70 -4.01
C GLN A 174 -10.73 -6.60 -3.91
N THR A 175 -10.03 -6.46 -5.04
CA THR A 175 -8.59 -6.12 -5.07
C THR A 175 -8.40 -4.64 -4.76
N ALA A 176 -7.19 -4.25 -4.34
CA ALA A 176 -6.88 -2.85 -4.07
C ALA A 176 -7.11 -1.98 -5.33
N LEU A 177 -6.71 -2.47 -6.51
CA LEU A 177 -6.91 -1.75 -7.77
C LEU A 177 -8.39 -1.61 -8.11
N ASN A 178 -9.16 -2.70 -8.12
CA ASN A 178 -10.57 -2.66 -8.49
C ASN A 178 -11.36 -1.77 -7.52
N ALA A 179 -10.97 -1.76 -6.24
CA ALA A 179 -11.57 -0.90 -5.24
C ALA A 179 -11.40 0.58 -5.58
N VAL A 180 -10.15 1.00 -5.84
CA VAL A 180 -9.83 2.39 -6.20
C VAL A 180 -10.49 2.76 -7.53
N GLU A 181 -10.55 1.86 -8.51
CA GLU A 181 -11.22 2.11 -9.78
C GLU A 181 -12.72 2.32 -9.63
N ASN A 182 -13.39 1.52 -8.80
CA ASN A 182 -14.80 1.70 -8.47
C ASN A 182 -15.05 3.05 -7.79
N GLU A 183 -14.21 3.43 -6.83
CA GLU A 183 -14.32 4.75 -6.17
C GLU A 183 -14.10 5.91 -7.15
N ILE A 184 -13.13 5.80 -8.07
CA ILE A 184 -12.92 6.80 -9.12
C ILE A 184 -14.17 6.93 -9.99
N GLN A 185 -14.79 5.80 -10.37
CA GLN A 185 -16.01 5.81 -11.17
C GLN A 185 -17.17 6.49 -10.44
N ASP A 186 -17.31 6.26 -9.13
CA ASP A 186 -18.37 6.87 -8.34
C ASP A 186 -18.15 8.38 -8.15
N VAL A 187 -16.91 8.80 -7.89
CA VAL A 187 -16.55 10.22 -7.86
C VAL A 187 -16.79 10.89 -9.23
N ASP A 188 -16.45 10.22 -10.34
CA ASP A 188 -16.70 10.75 -11.68
C ASP A 188 -18.21 10.88 -11.98
N LYS A 189 -19.06 9.96 -11.51
CA LYS A 189 -20.53 10.09 -11.61
C LYS A 189 -21.02 11.33 -10.86
N LEU A 190 -20.52 11.56 -9.64
CA LEU A 190 -20.89 12.74 -8.84
C LEU A 190 -20.43 14.04 -9.51
N ILE A 191 -19.18 14.09 -10.00
CA ILE A 191 -18.65 15.24 -10.73
C ILE A 191 -19.52 15.55 -11.96
N ARG A 192 -19.90 14.53 -12.74
CA ARG A 192 -20.79 14.71 -13.89
C ARG A 192 -22.16 15.25 -13.48
N ALA A 193 -22.73 14.75 -12.38
CA ALA A 193 -24.00 15.23 -11.86
C ALA A 193 -23.93 16.72 -11.51
N TYR A 194 -22.88 17.17 -10.80
CA TYR A 194 -22.67 18.59 -10.50
C TYR A 194 -22.49 19.45 -11.75
N ARG A 195 -21.70 18.99 -12.73
CA ARG A 195 -21.46 19.72 -13.99
C ARG A 195 -22.69 19.86 -14.87
N ASN A 196 -23.65 18.95 -14.75
CA ASN A 196 -24.91 18.99 -15.48
C ASN A 196 -25.97 19.89 -14.83
N GLN A 197 -25.72 20.44 -13.63
CA GLN A 197 -26.63 21.37 -12.98
C GLN A 197 -26.64 22.73 -13.70
N ARG A 198 -27.84 23.26 -13.98
CA ARG A 198 -28.00 24.58 -14.62
C ARG A 198 -27.57 25.76 -13.74
N LEU A 199 -27.69 25.63 -12.42
CA LEU A 199 -27.36 26.66 -11.45
C LEU A 199 -26.51 26.02 -10.36
N MET A 200 -25.28 26.51 -10.19
CA MET A 200 -24.37 26.06 -9.13
C MET A 200 -24.26 27.13 -8.05
N THR A 201 -24.60 26.77 -6.81
CA THR A 201 -24.37 27.61 -5.64
C THR A 201 -22.87 27.65 -5.29
N PRO A 202 -22.41 28.61 -4.46
CA PRO A 202 -21.05 28.59 -3.92
C PRO A 202 -20.72 27.30 -3.15
N GLY A 203 -21.71 26.68 -2.49
CA GLY A 203 -21.55 25.40 -1.80
C GLY A 203 -21.26 24.26 -2.79
N ASP A 204 -22.01 24.19 -3.88
CA ASP A 204 -21.82 23.19 -4.94
C ASP A 204 -20.45 23.30 -5.59
N ARG A 205 -19.95 24.54 -5.79
CA ARG A 205 -18.60 24.76 -6.32
C ARG A 205 -17.52 24.24 -5.38
N ARG A 206 -17.69 24.41 -4.06
CA ARG A 206 -16.76 23.86 -3.06
C ARG A 206 -16.79 22.33 -3.07
N ALA A 207 -17.98 21.73 -3.07
CA ALA A 207 -18.15 20.29 -3.16
C ALA A 207 -17.53 19.71 -4.45
N LEU A 208 -17.75 20.37 -5.60
CA LEU A 208 -17.12 19.98 -6.86
C LEU A 208 -15.59 20.03 -6.78
N THR A 209 -15.04 21.10 -6.19
CA THR A 209 -13.58 21.22 -6.00
C THR A 209 -13.02 20.10 -5.13
N GLN A 210 -13.72 19.74 -4.04
CA GLN A 210 -13.34 18.63 -3.18
C GLN A 210 -13.41 17.28 -3.90
N LEU A 211 -14.43 17.05 -4.72
CA LEU A 211 -14.54 15.84 -5.55
C LEU A 211 -13.41 15.75 -6.59
N GLU A 212 -13.06 16.86 -7.23
CA GLU A 212 -11.94 16.90 -8.18
C GLU A 212 -10.60 16.61 -7.51
N GLN A 213 -10.38 17.14 -6.30
CA GLN A 213 -9.20 16.83 -5.49
C GLN A 213 -9.19 15.35 -5.06
N SER A 214 -10.32 14.83 -4.58
CA SER A 214 -10.46 13.42 -4.21
C SER A 214 -10.16 12.50 -5.39
N ARG A 215 -10.69 12.79 -6.58
CA ARG A 215 -10.38 12.03 -7.80
C ARG A 215 -8.89 12.02 -8.12
N GLU A 216 -8.22 13.16 -7.96
CA GLU A 216 -6.78 13.26 -8.21
C GLU A 216 -5.98 12.43 -7.20
N THR A 217 -6.35 12.46 -5.92
CA THR A 217 -5.77 11.58 -4.89
C THR A 217 -5.98 10.10 -5.21
N LEU A 218 -7.19 9.70 -5.60
CA LEU A 218 -7.51 8.32 -5.98
C LEU A 218 -6.72 7.87 -7.21
N ARG A 219 -6.55 8.72 -8.22
CA ARG A 219 -5.67 8.43 -9.38
C ARG A 219 -4.22 8.27 -8.96
N GLY A 220 -3.72 9.10 -8.04
CA GLY A 220 -2.39 8.91 -7.45
C GLY A 220 -2.24 7.53 -6.80
N ARG A 221 -3.26 7.11 -6.03
CA ARG A 221 -3.30 5.80 -5.39
C ARG A 221 -3.38 4.64 -6.39
N GLN A 222 -4.18 4.78 -7.45
CA GLN A 222 -4.25 3.79 -8.53
C GLN A 222 -2.85 3.55 -9.13
N MET A 223 -2.11 4.62 -9.39
CA MET A 223 -0.74 4.54 -9.92
C MET A 223 0.23 3.92 -8.89
N GLN A 224 0.08 4.26 -7.61
CA GLN A 224 0.86 3.63 -6.55
C GLN A 224 0.65 2.10 -6.50
N ILE A 225 -0.60 1.63 -6.60
CA ILE A 225 -0.92 0.20 -6.61
C ILE A 225 -0.28 -0.50 -7.81
N GLN A 226 -0.37 0.10 -9.00
CA GLN A 226 0.24 -0.45 -10.21
C GLN A 226 1.77 -0.54 -10.10
N LEU A 227 2.41 0.49 -9.52
CA LEU A 227 3.84 0.48 -9.25
C LEU A 227 4.25 -0.60 -8.25
N LEU A 228 3.50 -0.77 -7.16
CA LEU A 228 3.74 -1.82 -6.16
C LEU A 228 3.54 -3.22 -6.75
N ALA A 229 2.56 -3.40 -7.63
CA ALA A 229 2.38 -4.66 -8.35
C ALA A 229 3.57 -4.95 -9.29
N ALA A 230 4.08 -3.93 -9.99
CA ALA A 230 5.27 -4.08 -10.82
C ALA A 230 6.54 -4.36 -9.99
N GLU A 231 6.69 -3.70 -8.85
CA GLU A 231 7.79 -3.92 -7.90
C GLU A 231 7.76 -5.34 -7.33
N THR A 232 6.57 -5.84 -6.99
CA THR A 232 6.37 -7.22 -6.54
C THR A 232 6.94 -8.22 -7.56
N PHE A 233 6.69 -8.04 -8.86
CA PHE A 233 7.26 -8.91 -9.90
C PHE A 233 8.79 -8.78 -10.00
N SER A 234 9.32 -7.56 -9.88
CA SER A 234 10.77 -7.34 -9.90
C SER A 234 11.46 -8.00 -8.70
N GLU A 235 10.88 -7.93 -7.51
CA GLU A 235 11.43 -8.57 -6.30
C GLU A 235 11.23 -10.09 -6.33
N MET A 236 10.12 -10.55 -6.90
CA MET A 236 9.85 -11.97 -7.11
C MET A 236 10.89 -12.61 -8.03
N ALA A 237 11.38 -11.88 -9.04
CA ALA A 237 12.48 -12.35 -9.88
C ALA A 237 13.72 -12.73 -9.06
N GLU A 238 14.02 -12.01 -7.97
CA GLU A 238 15.18 -12.28 -7.11
C GLU A 238 15.03 -13.55 -6.27
N CYS A 239 13.84 -14.17 -6.22
CA CYS A 239 13.66 -15.51 -5.66
C CYS A 239 14.13 -16.63 -6.60
N PHE A 240 14.28 -16.34 -7.90
CA PHE A 240 14.66 -17.33 -8.91
C PHE A 240 16.15 -17.27 -9.25
N LYS A 241 16.62 -18.35 -9.88
CA LYS A 241 17.99 -18.38 -10.41
C LYS A 241 18.07 -17.41 -11.59
N GLN A 242 19.10 -16.57 -11.60
CA GLN A 242 19.35 -15.64 -12.70
C GLN A 242 19.36 -16.37 -14.05
N HIS A 243 18.67 -15.80 -15.04
CA HIS A 243 18.47 -16.35 -16.39
C HIS A 243 17.62 -17.64 -16.47
N SER A 244 16.94 -18.05 -15.39
CA SER A 244 15.88 -19.06 -15.52
C SER A 244 14.67 -18.50 -16.26
N GLU A 245 13.80 -19.38 -16.75
CA GLU A 245 12.57 -18.98 -17.44
C GLU A 245 11.68 -18.13 -16.52
N GLU A 246 11.53 -18.54 -15.26
CA GLU A 246 10.72 -17.85 -14.25
C GLU A 246 11.30 -16.48 -13.89
N TRP A 247 12.63 -16.37 -13.85
CA TRP A 247 13.32 -15.10 -13.64
C TRP A 247 13.04 -14.12 -14.80
N VAL A 248 13.18 -14.58 -16.05
CA VAL A 248 12.90 -13.75 -17.23
C VAL A 248 11.42 -13.35 -17.24
N GLN A 249 10.51 -14.30 -17.03
CA GLN A 249 9.07 -14.06 -17.06
C GLN A 249 8.65 -13.03 -16.00
N SER A 250 9.20 -13.11 -14.79
CA SER A 250 8.92 -12.15 -13.71
C SER A 250 9.38 -10.74 -14.08
N LEU A 251 10.59 -10.60 -14.65
CA LEU A 251 11.08 -9.30 -15.10
C LEU A 251 10.30 -8.74 -16.28
N GLU A 252 9.87 -9.56 -17.22
CA GLU A 252 9.00 -9.12 -18.34
C GLU A 252 7.64 -8.62 -17.83
N GLN A 253 7.06 -9.29 -16.83
CA GLN A 253 5.82 -8.83 -16.20
C GLN A 253 6.02 -7.50 -15.44
N ALA A 254 7.13 -7.34 -14.74
CA ALA A 254 7.49 -6.05 -14.13
C ALA A 254 7.64 -4.96 -15.20
N LEU A 255 8.35 -5.25 -16.30
CA LEU A 255 8.58 -4.33 -17.41
C LEU A 255 7.27 -3.85 -18.03
N GLN A 256 6.36 -4.78 -18.36
CA GLN A 256 5.05 -4.46 -18.94
C GLN A 256 4.26 -3.50 -18.04
N ARG A 257 4.31 -3.71 -16.72
CA ARG A 257 3.58 -2.86 -15.78
C ARG A 257 4.22 -1.49 -15.58
N TYR A 258 5.55 -1.41 -15.49
CA TYR A 258 6.24 -0.11 -15.45
C TYR A 258 5.97 0.71 -16.71
N LEU A 259 6.00 0.07 -17.88
CA LEU A 259 5.66 0.73 -19.14
C LEU A 259 4.22 1.27 -19.11
N ALA A 260 3.25 0.46 -18.67
CA ALA A 260 1.85 0.88 -18.57
C ALA A 260 1.66 2.09 -17.65
N VAL A 261 2.36 2.16 -16.51
CA VAL A 261 2.34 3.34 -15.63
C VAL A 261 2.97 4.56 -16.30
N TYR A 262 4.12 4.39 -16.95
CA TYR A 262 4.79 5.48 -17.66
C TYR A 262 3.91 6.04 -18.79
N GLU A 263 3.31 5.19 -19.62
CA GLU A 263 2.44 5.61 -20.72
C GLU A 263 1.19 6.34 -20.23
N ALA A 264 0.63 5.93 -19.09
CA ALA A 264 -0.55 6.59 -18.52
C ALA A 264 -0.25 8.01 -17.99
N ILE A 265 0.95 8.24 -17.44
CA ILE A 265 1.30 9.50 -16.75
C ILE A 265 2.78 9.92 -16.93
N PRO A 266 3.27 10.13 -18.16
CA PRO A 266 4.71 10.21 -18.46
C PRO A 266 5.42 11.40 -17.79
N ASN A 267 4.71 12.51 -17.58
CA ASN A 267 5.26 13.75 -17.06
C ASN A 267 5.08 13.94 -15.55
N ARG A 268 4.61 12.90 -14.84
CA ARG A 268 4.41 12.93 -13.38
C ARG A 268 5.47 12.10 -12.69
N SER A 269 5.71 12.38 -11.40
CA SER A 269 6.73 11.70 -10.59
C SER A 269 6.64 10.18 -10.65
N ALA A 270 5.42 9.62 -10.57
CA ALA A 270 5.20 8.18 -10.69
C ALA A 270 5.56 7.62 -12.08
N GLY A 271 5.29 8.34 -13.17
CA GLY A 271 5.71 7.93 -14.51
C GLY A 271 7.23 8.00 -14.70
N LEU A 272 7.88 9.05 -14.18
CA LEU A 272 9.34 9.17 -14.21
C LEU A 272 10.02 8.07 -13.39
N TRP A 273 9.46 7.73 -12.23
CA TRP A 273 9.91 6.59 -11.43
C TRP A 273 9.74 5.30 -12.25
N ALA A 274 8.58 5.10 -12.90
CA ALA A 274 8.31 3.88 -13.67
C ALA A 274 9.33 3.71 -14.79
N ARG A 275 9.66 4.81 -15.50
CA ARG A 275 10.66 4.81 -16.56
C ARG A 275 12.06 4.47 -16.06
N LEU A 276 12.45 4.93 -14.87
CA LEU A 276 13.74 4.61 -14.27
C LEU A 276 13.84 3.09 -14.00
N GLU A 277 12.78 2.49 -13.51
CA GLU A 277 12.77 1.11 -13.03
C GLU A 277 12.54 0.12 -14.17
N GLU A 278 11.77 0.52 -15.18
CA GLU A 278 11.78 -0.10 -16.51
C GLU A 278 13.21 -0.19 -17.06
N GLY A 279 13.97 0.91 -17.03
CA GLY A 279 15.36 0.93 -17.48
C GLY A 279 16.28 -0.02 -16.69
N LYS A 280 16.10 -0.10 -15.37
CA LYS A 280 16.85 -1.06 -14.53
C LYS A 280 16.50 -2.51 -14.88
N THR A 281 15.23 -2.79 -15.11
CA THR A 281 14.74 -4.12 -15.51
C THR A 281 15.28 -4.52 -16.89
N LEU A 282 15.30 -3.61 -17.87
CA LEU A 282 15.91 -3.84 -19.18
C LEU A 282 17.40 -4.17 -19.05
N LEU A 283 18.15 -3.42 -18.24
CA LEU A 283 19.56 -3.68 -17.98
C LEU A 283 19.79 -5.07 -17.37
N LEU A 284 18.93 -5.50 -16.43
CA LEU A 284 19.00 -6.86 -15.87
C LEU A 284 18.81 -7.91 -16.95
N LEU A 285 17.85 -7.72 -17.85
CA LEU A 285 17.58 -8.59 -19.00
C LEU A 285 18.66 -8.50 -20.10
N GLY A 286 19.62 -7.57 -20.01
CA GLY A 286 20.67 -7.36 -21.00
C GLY A 286 20.19 -6.63 -22.26
N ARG A 287 19.19 -5.76 -22.15
CA ARG A 287 18.61 -4.95 -23.23
C ARG A 287 18.90 -3.46 -23.07
#